data_AF-A0A9C9Y4S7-F1
#
_entry.id   AF-A0A9C9Y4S7-F1
#
_cell.length_a   1.000
_cell.length_b   1.000
_cell.length_c   1.000
_cell.angle_alpha   90.00
_cell.angle_beta   90.00
_cell.angle_gamma   90.00
#
_symmetry.space_group_name_H-M   'P 1'
#
loop_
_entity.id
_entity.type
_entity.pdbx_description
1 polymer ?
#
loop_
_entity_poly.entity_id
_entity_poly.type
_entity_poly.pdbx_seq_one_letter_code
_entity_poly.pdbx_strand_id
1 'polypeptide(L)'
;MSDHLKHECGIAMVRLLKPLEYYQKKYGTSFYGIQKMYLLLEKQHNRGQDGAGFASIKMDVKPGTRYISRVRSNKTQPIQDIFKQINNRINGLIQENPDKKNDLDW
;
A
#
# COMPACT_ATOMS: atom_id res chain seq x y z
N MET A 1 1.15 33.33 21.25
CA MET A 1 0.78 33.24 19.81
C MET A 1 0.54 31.79 19.50
N SER A 2 -0.73 31.35 19.52
CA SER A 2 -1.11 30.01 19.08
C SER A 2 -1.14 30.01 17.56
N ASP A 3 -0.12 29.42 16.95
CA ASP A 3 -0.10 29.18 15.50
C ASP A 3 -1.38 28.45 15.08
N HIS A 4 -1.98 28.84 13.95
CA HIS A 4 -3.11 28.10 13.40
C HIS A 4 -2.61 26.72 12.97
N LEU A 5 -3.11 25.66 13.62
CA LEU A 5 -2.96 24.27 13.16
C LEU A 5 -3.63 24.14 11.78
N LYS A 6 -2.87 24.39 10.71
CA LYS A 6 -3.26 23.97 9.37
C LYS A 6 -3.27 22.44 9.42
N HIS A 7 -4.44 21.83 9.30
CA HIS A 7 -4.56 20.38 9.16
C HIS A 7 -3.98 19.99 7.79
N GLU A 8 -2.68 19.76 7.73
CA GLU A 8 -1.97 19.41 6.50
C GLU A 8 -1.94 17.89 6.36
N CYS A 9 -2.93 17.35 5.66
CA CYS A 9 -2.91 15.93 5.27
C CYS A 9 -1.67 15.65 4.42
N GLY A 10 -0.83 14.70 4.87
CA GLY A 10 0.31 14.23 4.09
C GLY A 10 -0.14 13.30 2.96
N ILE A 11 0.21 13.62 1.71
CA ILE A 11 -0.05 12.75 0.56
C ILE A 11 1.27 12.15 0.07
N ALA A 12 1.28 10.84 -0.19
CA ALA A 12 2.38 10.14 -0.81
C ALA A 12 1.88 9.35 -2.02
N MET A 13 2.63 9.39 -3.12
CA MET A 13 2.35 8.63 -4.33
C MET A 13 3.59 7.82 -4.73
N VAL A 14 3.40 6.53 -4.98
CA VAL A 14 4.44 5.64 -5.51
C VAL A 14 3.93 5.09 -6.84
N ARG A 15 4.65 5.40 -7.91
CA ARG A 15 4.45 4.79 -9.23
C ARG A 15 5.65 3.93 -9.57
N LEU A 16 5.41 2.66 -9.87
CA LEU A 16 6.44 1.77 -10.40
C LEU A 16 6.63 2.07 -11.89
N LEU A 17 7.87 2.38 -12.29
CA LEU A 17 8.22 2.75 -13.67
C LEU A 17 8.88 1.60 -14.45
N LYS A 18 9.08 0.46 -13.78
CA LYS A 18 9.65 -0.77 -14.33
C LYS A 18 8.68 -1.93 -14.07
N PRO A 19 8.76 -3.05 -14.80
CA PRO A 19 7.94 -4.22 -14.52
C PRO A 19 8.26 -4.83 -13.14
N LEU A 20 7.35 -5.64 -12.61
CA LEU A 20 7.53 -6.25 -11.28
C LEU A 20 8.75 -7.17 -11.22
N GLU A 21 9.15 -7.84 -12.32
CA GLU A 21 10.38 -8.64 -12.36
C GLU A 21 11.60 -7.84 -11.93
N TYR A 22 11.70 -6.58 -12.39
CA TYR A 22 12.83 -5.71 -12.07
C TYR A 22 12.97 -5.52 -10.55
N TYR A 23 11.86 -5.27 -9.87
CA TYR A 23 11.85 -5.04 -8.43
C TYR A 23 12.11 -6.33 -7.66
N GLN A 24 11.58 -7.46 -8.13
CA GLN A 24 11.88 -8.76 -7.52
C GLN A 24 13.37 -9.10 -7.65
N LYS A 25 13.98 -8.93 -8.82
CA LYS A 25 15.41 -9.20 -9.04
C LYS A 25 16.31 -8.24 -8.26
N LYS A 26 15.96 -6.97 -8.20
CA LYS A 26 16.79 -5.93 -7.56
C LYS A 26 16.64 -5.88 -6.03
N TYR A 27 15.43 -6.08 -5.52
CA TYR A 27 15.10 -5.89 -4.10
C TYR A 27 14.65 -7.18 -3.41
N GLY A 28 14.62 -8.32 -4.11
CA GLY A 28 14.19 -9.61 -3.56
C GLY A 28 12.67 -9.74 -3.38
N THR A 29 11.87 -8.76 -3.84
CA THR A 29 10.42 -8.76 -3.62
C THR A 29 9.65 -7.99 -4.70
N SER A 30 8.52 -8.54 -5.15
CA SER A 30 7.55 -7.87 -6.01
C SER A 30 6.70 -6.85 -5.24
N PHE A 31 6.62 -6.97 -3.91
CA PHE A 31 5.85 -6.08 -3.02
C PHE A 31 6.56 -4.76 -2.70
N TYR A 32 7.62 -4.42 -3.43
CA TYR A 32 8.43 -3.23 -3.22
C TYR A 32 7.59 -1.94 -3.12
N GLY A 33 6.59 -1.78 -3.98
CA GLY A 33 5.71 -0.60 -3.97
C GLY A 33 4.92 -0.44 -2.68
N ILE A 34 4.40 -1.54 -2.13
CA ILE A 34 3.64 -1.54 -0.86
C ILE A 34 4.58 -1.21 0.30
N GLN A 35 5.76 -1.85 0.36
CA GLN A 35 6.74 -1.60 1.40
C GLN A 35 7.26 -0.15 1.36
N LYS A 36 7.48 0.42 0.17
CA LYS A 36 7.84 1.83 0.03
C LYS A 36 6.72 2.75 0.48
N MET A 37 5.47 2.44 0.16
CA MET A 37 4.34 3.24 0.62
C MET A 37 4.23 3.22 2.15
N TYR A 38 4.44 2.07 2.79
CA TYR A 38 4.48 1.98 4.26
C TYR A 38 5.48 2.97 4.84
N LEU A 39 6.73 2.92 4.37
CA LEU A 39 7.78 3.82 4.82
C LEU A 39 7.46 5.30 4.59
N LEU A 40 6.82 5.64 3.46
CA LEU A 40 6.44 7.02 3.16
C LEU A 40 5.31 7.49 4.07
N LEU A 41 4.32 6.65 4.36
CA LEU A 41 3.23 6.98 5.28
C LEU A 41 3.71 7.10 6.72
N GLU A 42 4.61 6.23 7.17
CA GLU A 42 5.24 6.30 8.49
C GLU A 42 5.99 7.63 8.70
N LYS A 43 6.65 8.16 7.65
CA LYS A 43 7.26 9.51 7.72
C LYS A 43 6.24 10.64 7.94
N GLN A 44 4.97 10.42 7.59
CA GLN A 44 3.89 11.38 7.81
C GLN A 44 3.12 11.11 9.11
N HIS A 45 3.48 10.09 9.90
CA HIS A 45 2.72 9.65 11.07
C HIS A 45 2.52 10.77 12.10
N ASN A 46 3.56 11.58 12.34
CA ASN A 46 3.54 12.64 13.34
C ASN A 46 2.89 13.96 12.87
N ARG A 47 2.21 13.98 11.71
CA ARG A 47 1.54 15.19 11.20
C ARG A 47 0.12 15.42 11.76
N GLY A 48 -0.24 14.73 12.85
CA GLY A 48 -1.53 14.92 13.52
C GLY A 48 -2.71 14.43 12.68
N GLN A 49 -2.64 13.19 12.20
CA GLN A 49 -3.66 12.63 11.30
C GLN A 49 -4.70 11.84 12.09
N ASP A 50 -5.98 12.21 11.96
CA ASP A 50 -7.11 11.51 12.60
C ASP A 50 -7.45 10.17 11.91
N GLY A 51 -6.78 9.88 10.80
CA GLY A 51 -6.94 8.66 10.03
C GLY A 51 -5.95 8.59 8.88
N ALA A 52 -5.97 7.47 8.17
CA ALA A 52 -5.16 7.24 6.98
C ALA A 52 -5.95 6.50 5.91
N GLY A 53 -5.47 6.59 4.67
CA GLY A 53 -6.02 5.87 3.53
C GLY A 53 -4.91 5.35 2.63
N PHE A 54 -5.13 4.16 2.08
CA PHE A 54 -4.28 3.57 1.06
C PHE A 54 -5.14 3.17 -0.14
N ALA A 55 -4.67 3.48 -1.34
CA ALA A 55 -5.26 3.03 -2.58
C ALA A 55 -4.18 2.45 -3.49
N SER A 56 -4.49 1.34 -4.15
CA SER A 56 -3.65 0.73 -5.18
C SER A 56 -4.45 0.57 -6.47
N ILE A 57 -3.78 0.82 -7.59
CA ILE A 57 -4.34 0.73 -8.95
C ILE A 57 -3.43 -0.22 -9.73
N LYS A 58 -3.95 -1.35 -10.20
CA LYS A 58 -3.29 -2.25 -11.16
C LYS A 58 -3.66 -1.74 -12.56
N MET A 59 -2.64 -1.49 -13.38
CA MET A 59 -2.84 -1.08 -14.77
C MET A 59 -3.07 -2.32 -15.65
N ASP A 60 -3.62 -2.10 -16.84
CA ASP A 60 -3.71 -3.12 -17.91
C ASP A 60 -4.40 -4.43 -17.50
N VAL A 61 -5.39 -4.33 -16.60
CA VAL A 61 -6.18 -5.51 -16.22
C VAL A 61 -7.20 -5.88 -17.29
N LYS A 62 -7.56 -7.16 -17.36
CA LYS A 62 -8.64 -7.64 -18.21
C LYS A 62 -9.99 -7.05 -17.77
N PRO A 63 -10.91 -6.76 -18.70
CA PRO A 63 -12.28 -6.36 -18.38
C PRO A 63 -12.96 -7.38 -17.45
N GLY A 64 -13.75 -6.89 -16.49
CA GLY A 64 -14.38 -7.72 -15.46
C GLY A 64 -13.52 -8.00 -14.23
N THR A 65 -12.23 -7.64 -14.27
CA THR A 65 -11.32 -7.80 -13.12
C THR A 65 -11.25 -6.52 -12.29
N ARG A 66 -11.17 -6.66 -10.96
CA ARG A 66 -10.98 -5.53 -10.05
C ARG A 66 -9.58 -4.94 -10.22
N TYR A 67 -9.49 -3.70 -10.68
CA TYR A 67 -8.21 -2.98 -10.86
C TYR A 67 -7.84 -2.04 -9.71
N ILE A 68 -8.83 -1.58 -8.93
CA ILE A 68 -8.63 -0.65 -7.82
C ILE A 68 -8.96 -1.29 -6.46
N SER A 69 -8.05 -1.11 -5.50
CA SER A 69 -8.24 -1.49 -4.11
C SER A 69 -8.05 -0.27 -3.22
N ARG A 70 -8.88 -0.14 -2.19
CA ARG A 70 -8.84 0.96 -1.23
C ARG A 70 -9.08 0.45 0.18
N VAL A 71 -8.31 0.97 1.13
CA VAL A 71 -8.42 0.67 2.56
C VAL A 71 -8.29 1.99 3.32
N ARG A 72 -9.12 2.18 4.34
CA ARG A 72 -9.11 3.38 5.19
C ARG A 72 -9.23 2.95 6.64
N SER A 73 -8.63 3.72 7.54
CA SER A 73 -8.74 3.50 8.97
C SER A 73 -8.70 4.84 9.71
N ASN A 74 -9.50 4.94 10.77
CA ASN A 74 -9.51 6.03 11.76
C ASN A 74 -9.21 5.50 13.18
N LYS A 75 -8.65 4.29 13.30
CA LYS A 75 -8.21 3.74 14.59
C LYS A 75 -6.99 4.51 15.11
N THR A 76 -6.65 4.33 16.39
CA THR A 76 -5.53 5.00 17.06
C THR A 76 -4.20 4.93 16.30
N GLN A 77 -3.93 3.80 15.61
CA GLN A 77 -2.76 3.63 14.76
C GLN A 77 -3.24 3.28 13.34
N PRO A 78 -3.71 4.27 12.57
CA PRO A 78 -4.47 4.01 11.35
C PRO A 78 -3.58 3.44 10.23
N ILE A 79 -2.31 3.86 10.16
CA ILE A 79 -1.33 3.33 9.20
C ILE A 79 -1.10 1.85 9.48
N GLN A 80 -0.77 1.49 10.73
CA GLN A 80 -0.52 0.09 11.11
C GLN A 80 -1.76 -0.79 10.86
N ASP A 81 -2.96 -0.30 11.19
CA ASP A 81 -4.21 -1.03 10.93
C ASP A 81 -4.45 -1.28 9.43
N ILE A 82 -4.19 -0.28 8.58
CA ILE A 82 -4.29 -0.42 7.12
C ILE A 82 -3.33 -1.50 6.60
N PHE A 83 -2.05 -1.45 6.98
CA PHE A 83 -1.08 -2.42 6.50
C PHE A 83 -1.30 -3.82 7.08
N LYS A 84 -1.84 -3.93 8.30
CA LYS A 84 -2.32 -5.20 8.85
C LYS A 84 -3.44 -5.78 7.99
N GLN A 85 -4.45 -4.98 7.62
CA GLN A 85 -5.54 -5.43 6.74
C GLN A 85 -5.04 -5.86 5.36
N ILE A 86 -4.12 -5.09 4.76
CA ILE A 86 -3.51 -5.42 3.46
C ILE A 86 -2.72 -6.73 3.55
N ASN A 87 -1.86 -6.88 4.57
CA ASN A 87 -1.03 -8.07 4.74
C ASN A 87 -1.88 -9.31 5.04
N ASN A 88 -2.93 -9.20 5.86
CA ASN A 88 -3.85 -10.31 6.11
C ASN A 88 -4.50 -10.80 4.81
N ARG A 89 -4.93 -9.86 3.95
CA ARG A 89 -5.51 -10.21 2.64
C ARG A 89 -4.49 -10.88 1.73
N ILE A 90 -3.28 -10.34 1.63
CA ILE A 90 -2.22 -10.92 0.79
C ILE A 90 -1.84 -12.32 1.28
N ASN A 91 -1.64 -12.47 2.59
CA ASN A 91 -1.27 -13.75 3.18
C ASN A 91 -2.38 -14.79 3.03
N GLY A 92 -3.65 -14.41 3.19
CA GLY A 92 -4.78 -15.29 2.93
C GLY A 92 -4.82 -15.77 1.47
N LEU A 93 -4.65 -14.85 0.51
CA LEU A 93 -4.61 -15.20 -0.92
C LEU A 93 -3.43 -16.13 -1.26
N ILE A 94 -2.26 -15.92 -0.64
CA ILE A 94 -1.07 -16.78 -0.82
C ILE A 94 -1.29 -18.16 -0.18
N GLN A 95 -1.99 -18.24 0.95
CA GLN A 95 -2.34 -19.51 1.59
C GLN A 95 -3.33 -20.31 0.73
N GLU A 96 -4.32 -19.63 0.15
CA GLU A 96 -5.30 -20.24 -0.77
C GLU A 96 -4.67 -20.63 -2.11
N ASN A 97 -3.64 -19.89 -2.57
CA ASN A 97 -2.98 -20.11 -3.86
C ASN A 97 -1.45 -20.17 -3.70
N PRO A 98 -0.89 -21.24 -3.09
CA PRO A 98 0.55 -21.33 -2.82
C PRO A 98 1.41 -21.23 -4.09
N ASP A 99 0.94 -21.81 -5.19
CA ASP A 99 1.64 -21.84 -6.47
C ASP A 99 1.78 -20.46 -7.11
N LYS A 100 0.92 -19.52 -6.72
CA LYS A 100 0.89 -18.15 -7.25
C LYS A 100 1.75 -17.17 -6.47
N LYS A 101 2.38 -17.59 -5.38
CA LYS A 101 3.18 -16.72 -4.51
C LYS A 101 4.27 -15.91 -5.24
N ASN A 102 4.90 -16.52 -6.23
CA ASN A 102 5.97 -15.90 -7.02
C ASN A 102 5.55 -15.61 -8.47
N ASP A 103 4.27 -15.77 -8.80
CA ASP A 103 3.71 -15.45 -10.10
C ASP A 103 3.53 -13.93 -10.19
N LEU A 104 4.31 -13.28 -11.06
CA LEU A 104 4.31 -11.82 -11.20
C LEU A 104 3.15 -11.29 -12.05
N ASP A 105 2.54 -12.16 -12.87
CA ASP A 105 1.47 -11.79 -13.79
C ASP A 105 0.07 -11.92 -13.16
N TRP A 106 -0.02 -12.66 -12.05
CA TRP A 106 -1.23 -12.89 -11.29
C TRP A 106 -1.79 -11.59 -10.64
#